data_AF-A0A532TVW8-F1
#
_entry.id   AF-A0A532TVW8-F1
#
_cell.length_a   1.000
_cell.length_b   1.000
_cell.length_c   1.000
_cell.angle_alpha   90.00
_cell.angle_beta   90.00
_cell.angle_gamma   90.00
#
_symmetry.space_group_name_H-M   'P 1'
#
loop_
_entity.id
_entity.type
_entity.pdbx_description
1 polymer ?
#
loop_
_entity_poly.entity_id
_entity_poly.type
_entity_poly.pdbx_seq_one_letter_code
_entity_poly.pdbx_strand_id
1 'polypeptide(L)'
;MGLIHYQTLETVGPEELRALRAIKEEFNARRAFSERIRLWRKSDILEGMEPRGARWGFTRVRDEEDRLRIVLTVRRMSQATPHLTWLLCDEGDGNREVVLKGGKPVA
;
A
#
# COMPACT_ATOMS: atom_id res chain seq x y z
N MET A 1 7.18 -17.52 -1.98
CA MET A 1 7.36 -16.19 -2.62
C MET A 1 6.02 -15.73 -3.14
N GLY A 2 5.53 -14.60 -2.67
CA GLY A 2 4.23 -14.04 -3.06
C GLY A 2 4.31 -12.52 -3.19
N LEU A 3 3.21 -11.91 -3.63
CA LEU A 3 3.05 -10.46 -3.65
C LEU A 3 2.10 -10.02 -2.54
N ILE A 4 2.38 -8.83 -1.99
CA ILE A 4 1.39 -8.08 -1.23
C ILE A 4 0.91 -6.95 -2.12
N HIS A 5 -0.38 -6.98 -2.47
CA HIS A 5 -1.06 -5.92 -3.19
C HIS A 5 -1.72 -4.97 -2.22
N TYR A 6 -1.78 -3.70 -2.59
CA TYR A 6 -2.44 -2.69 -1.79
C TYR A 6 -3.01 -1.55 -2.62
N GLN A 7 -4.12 -0.98 -2.16
CA GLN A 7 -4.73 0.18 -2.77
C GLN A 7 -5.48 1.05 -1.77
N THR A 8 -5.62 2.33 -2.10
CA THR A 8 -6.61 3.20 -1.48
C THR A 8 -7.94 3.10 -2.23
N LEU A 9 -9.05 3.20 -1.51
CA LEU A 9 -10.39 3.21 -2.12
C LEU A 9 -10.81 4.62 -2.50
N GLU A 10 -10.29 5.64 -1.82
CA GLU A 10 -10.53 7.05 -2.07
C GLU A 10 -9.36 7.70 -2.82
N THR A 11 -9.63 8.87 -3.43
CA THR A 11 -8.60 9.74 -3.99
C THR A 11 -7.67 10.24 -2.90
N VAL A 12 -6.36 10.15 -3.15
CA VAL A 12 -5.35 10.62 -2.21
C VAL A 12 -5.10 12.11 -2.42
N GLY A 13 -5.33 12.91 -1.39
CA GLY A 13 -5.08 14.34 -1.39
C GLY A 13 -3.58 14.69 -1.45
N PRO A 14 -3.21 15.95 -1.77
CA PRO A 14 -1.81 16.35 -1.87
C PRO A 14 -1.02 16.17 -0.57
N GLU A 15 -1.64 16.43 0.59
CA GLU A 15 -0.98 16.34 1.89
C GLU A 15 -0.75 14.88 2.30
N GLU A 16 -1.78 14.05 2.14
CA GLU A 16 -1.72 12.61 2.32
C GLU A 16 -0.65 12.01 1.42
N LEU A 17 -0.58 12.42 0.15
CA LEU A 17 0.44 11.96 -0.78
C LEU A 17 1.86 12.31 -0.30
N ARG A 18 2.08 13.50 0.28
CA ARG A 18 3.38 13.87 0.86
C ARG A 18 3.74 12.95 2.03
N ALA A 19 2.80 12.69 2.94
CA ALA A 19 3.01 11.79 4.07
C ALA A 19 3.33 10.35 3.60
N LEU A 20 2.59 9.84 2.61
CA LEU A 20 2.82 8.52 2.04
C LEU A 20 4.18 8.41 1.33
N ARG A 21 4.61 9.47 0.62
CA ARG A 21 5.93 9.51 -0.02
C ARG A 21 7.06 9.41 0.99
N ALA A 22 6.98 10.15 2.11
CA ALA A 22 7.98 10.11 3.15
C ALA A 22 8.13 8.68 3.74
N ILE A 23 7.02 8.03 4.09
CA ILE A 23 7.02 6.64 4.60
C ILE A 23 7.58 5.67 3.55
N LYS A 24 7.16 5.82 2.29
CA LYS A 24 7.63 5.00 1.17
C LYS A 24 9.14 5.15 0.96
N GLU A 25 9.67 6.36 1.01
CA GLU A 25 11.09 6.65 0.79
C GLU A 25 11.95 6.08 1.92
N GLU A 26 11.51 6.24 3.17
CA GLU A 26 12.14 5.63 4.35
C GLU A 26 12.23 4.11 4.20
N PHE A 27 11.11 3.45 3.86
CA PHE A 27 11.07 2.00 3.66
C PHE A 27 11.93 1.52 2.48
N ASN A 28 11.96 2.29 1.39
CA ASN A 28 12.64 1.91 0.15
C ASN A 28 14.13 2.24 0.11
N ALA A 29 14.67 3.00 1.07
CA ALA A 29 16.01 3.57 1.04
C ALA A 29 17.14 2.54 0.77
N ARG A 30 16.96 1.29 1.21
CA ARG A 30 17.94 0.20 1.06
C ARG A 30 17.40 -1.02 0.33
N ARG A 31 16.32 -0.86 -0.45
CA ARG A 31 15.65 -1.98 -1.15
C ARG A 31 15.93 -1.98 -2.65
N ALA A 32 16.04 -3.19 -3.20
CA ALA A 32 16.11 -3.39 -4.65
C ALA A 32 14.80 -2.95 -5.31
N PHE A 33 14.86 -2.54 -6.58
CA PHE A 33 13.71 -1.97 -7.29
C PHE A 33 12.45 -2.86 -7.29
N SER A 34 12.64 -4.19 -7.35
CA SER A 34 11.56 -5.19 -7.32
C SER A 34 10.92 -5.40 -5.93
N GLU A 35 11.55 -4.92 -4.87
CA GLU A 35 11.15 -5.09 -3.46
C GLU A 35 10.55 -3.81 -2.87
N ARG A 36 10.49 -2.74 -3.67
CA ARG A 36 10.04 -1.42 -3.24
C ARG A 36 8.53 -1.33 -3.19
N ILE A 37 8.03 -0.59 -2.21
CA ILE A 37 6.65 -0.13 -2.20
C ILE A 37 6.42 0.88 -3.32
N ARG A 38 5.31 0.70 -4.05
CA ARG A 38 4.90 1.49 -5.21
C ARG A 38 3.55 2.15 -4.93
N LEU A 39 3.38 3.42 -5.28
CA LEU A 39 2.14 4.18 -5.05
C LEU A 39 1.72 4.86 -6.35
N TRP A 40 1.44 4.05 -7.36
CA TRP A 40 0.99 4.52 -8.66
C TRP A 40 -0.43 5.07 -8.56
N ARG A 41 -0.79 6.06 -9.38
CA ARG A 41 -2.21 6.43 -9.50
C ARG A 41 -2.91 5.35 -10.30
N LYS A 42 -4.14 5.00 -9.93
CA LYS A 42 -4.93 4.04 -10.72
C LYS A 42 -5.11 4.51 -12.16
N SER A 43 -5.30 5.82 -12.35
CA SER A 43 -5.41 6.43 -13.69
C SER A 43 -4.15 6.30 -14.55
N ASP A 44 -2.97 6.07 -13.95
CA ASP A 44 -1.72 5.89 -14.72
C ASP A 44 -1.61 4.46 -15.29
N ILE A 45 -2.50 3.53 -14.91
CA ILE A 45 -2.40 2.09 -15.23
C ILE A 45 -3.54 1.65 -16.15
N LEU A 46 -4.78 2.02 -15.83
CA LEU A 46 -5.97 1.68 -16.61
C LEU A 46 -6.86 2.91 -16.76
N GLU A 47 -7.12 3.31 -18.01
CA GLU A 47 -8.14 4.31 -18.29
C GLU A 47 -9.51 3.81 -17.80
N GLY A 48 -10.23 4.64 -17.04
CA GLY A 48 -11.58 4.34 -16.55
C GLY A 48 -11.68 3.77 -15.14
N MET A 49 -10.57 3.52 -14.42
CA MET A 49 -10.65 3.15 -12.99
C MET A 49 -10.95 4.35 -12.11
N GLU A 50 -12.09 4.31 -11.41
CA GLU A 50 -12.47 5.28 -10.39
C GLU A 50 -12.22 4.75 -8.96
N PRO A 51 -11.89 5.64 -8.00
CA PRO A 51 -11.57 7.05 -8.22
C PRO A 51 -10.16 7.21 -8.80
N ARG A 52 -10.01 8.04 -9.84
CA ARG A 52 -8.73 8.21 -10.59
C ARG A 52 -7.51 8.51 -9.73
N GLY A 53 -7.71 9.30 -8.66
CA GLY A 53 -6.65 9.72 -7.75
C GLY A 53 -6.28 8.72 -6.67
N ALA A 54 -6.96 7.56 -6.61
CA ALA A 54 -6.57 6.48 -5.72
C ALA A 54 -5.19 5.93 -6.07
N ARG A 55 -4.53 5.36 -5.06
CA ARG A 55 -3.21 4.74 -5.19
C ARG A 55 -3.33 3.24 -5.23
N TRP A 56 -2.44 2.61 -5.99
CA TRP A 56 -2.29 1.16 -6.03
C TRP A 56 -0.81 0.80 -6.19
N GLY A 57 -0.46 -0.38 -5.70
CA GLY A 57 0.84 -0.99 -5.93
C GLY A 57 0.91 -2.40 -5.38
N PHE A 58 2.06 -3.01 -5.61
CA PHE A 58 2.40 -4.32 -5.06
C PHE A 58 3.89 -4.37 -4.73
N THR A 59 4.23 -5.25 -3.80
CA THR A 59 5.61 -5.50 -3.36
C THR A 59 5.88 -7.00 -3.29
N ARG A 60 7.04 -7.43 -3.78
CA ARG A 60 7.48 -8.83 -3.65
C ARG A 60 7.95 -9.11 -2.23
N VAL A 61 7.48 -10.22 -1.67
CA VAL A 61 7.88 -10.72 -0.34
C VAL A 61 9.02 -11.71 -0.47
N ARG A 62 10.10 -11.51 0.30
CA ARG A 62 11.25 -12.41 0.35
C ARG A 62 11.08 -13.56 1.34
N ASP A 63 10.68 -13.21 2.56
CA ASP A 63 10.52 -14.10 3.70
C ASP A 63 9.45 -13.52 4.65
N GLU A 64 9.17 -14.22 5.75
CA GLU A 64 8.13 -13.81 6.70
C GLU A 64 8.46 -12.51 7.46
N GLU A 65 9.74 -12.22 7.70
CA GLU A 65 10.15 -10.97 8.34
C GLU A 65 9.90 -9.78 7.40
N ASP A 66 10.26 -9.95 6.13
CA ASP A 66 10.01 -9.00 5.05
C ASP A 66 8.52 -8.73 4.88
N ARG A 67 7.71 -9.79 4.95
CA ARG A 67 6.26 -9.74 4.91
C ARG A 67 5.69 -8.86 6.01
N LEU A 68 6.06 -9.13 7.26
CA LEU A 68 5.63 -8.35 8.43
C LEU A 68 6.05 -6.88 8.28
N ARG A 69 7.27 -6.62 7.80
CA ARG A 69 7.74 -5.25 7.54
C ARG A 69 6.90 -4.52 6.50
N ILE A 70 6.49 -5.19 5.42
CA ILE A 70 5.61 -4.61 4.39
C ILE A 70 4.23 -4.30 5.00
N VAL A 71 3.61 -5.27 5.68
CA VAL A 71 2.29 -5.11 6.32
C VAL A 71 2.31 -3.95 7.33
N LEU A 72 3.32 -3.89 8.19
CA LEU A 72 3.47 -2.80 9.17
C LEU A 72 3.70 -1.44 8.50
N THR A 73 4.40 -1.41 7.36
CA THR A 73 4.60 -0.18 6.60
C THR A 73 3.30 0.32 5.98
N VAL A 74 2.50 -0.56 5.39
CA VAL A 74 1.17 -0.17 4.86
C VAL A 74 0.23 0.22 6.00
N ARG A 75 0.32 -0.43 7.16
CA ARG A 75 -0.41 -0.02 8.37
C ARG A 75 -0.01 1.40 8.80
N ARG A 76 1.28 1.73 8.82
CA ARG A 76 1.79 3.09 9.11
C ARG A 76 1.30 4.10 8.07
N MET A 77 1.23 3.72 6.79
CA MET A 77 0.63 4.55 5.74
C MET A 77 -0.85 4.84 6.05
N SER A 78 -1.64 3.82 6.39
CA SER A 78 -3.04 3.98 6.79
C SER A 78 -3.20 4.88 8.04
N GLN A 79 -2.27 4.83 9.01
CA GLN A 79 -2.27 5.73 10.17
C GLN A 79 -2.02 7.18 9.78
N ALA A 80 -1.09 7.42 8.85
CA ALA A 80 -0.75 8.76 8.37
C ALA A 80 -1.84 9.38 7.48
N THR A 81 -2.75 8.55 6.97
CA THR A 81 -3.87 8.98 6.12
C THR A 81 -5.20 8.42 6.66
N PRO A 82 -5.66 8.87 7.83
CA PRO A 82 -6.76 8.23 8.55
C PRO A 82 -8.11 8.29 7.82
N HIS A 83 -8.27 9.22 6.86
CA HIS A 83 -9.46 9.33 6.02
C HIS A 83 -9.51 8.26 4.92
N LEU A 84 -8.35 7.78 4.48
CA LEU A 84 -8.24 6.77 3.43
C LEU A 84 -8.49 5.37 3.98
N THR A 85 -9.27 4.61 3.22
CA THR A 85 -9.47 3.18 3.38
C THR A 85 -8.47 2.46 2.50
N TRP A 86 -7.70 1.56 3.10
CA TRP A 86 -6.67 0.78 2.45
C TRP A 86 -7.12 -0.67 2.32
N LEU A 87 -7.11 -1.23 1.12
CA LEU A 87 -7.23 -2.67 0.92
C LEU A 87 -5.83 -3.25 0.79
N LEU A 88 -5.54 -4.31 1.54
CA LEU A 88 -4.34 -5.12 1.44
C LEU A 88 -4.76 -6.53 1.03
N CYS A 89 -4.07 -7.15 0.08
CA CYS A 89 -4.25 -8.56 -0.26
C CYS A 89 -2.89 -9.24 -0.31
N ASP A 90 -2.74 -10.32 0.47
CA ASP A 90 -1.49 -11.06 0.56
C ASP A 90 -1.61 -12.43 -0.11
N GLU A 91 -0.96 -12.60 -1.26
CA GLU A 91 -1.00 -13.84 -2.03
C GLU A 91 -0.39 -15.03 -1.26
N GLY A 92 0.58 -14.75 -0.37
CA GLY A 92 1.20 -15.79 0.44
C GLY A 92 0.31 -16.31 1.57
N ASP A 93 -0.79 -15.61 1.91
CA ASP A 93 -1.70 -15.94 3.02
C ASP A 93 -3.00 -16.54 2.51
N GLY A 94 -2.95 -17.21 1.35
CA GLY A 94 -4.15 -17.69 0.67
C GLY A 94 -5.01 -16.56 0.11
N ASN A 95 -4.40 -15.45 -0.34
CA ASN A 95 -5.09 -14.25 -0.84
C ASN A 95 -6.00 -13.59 0.20
N ARG A 96 -5.59 -13.61 1.48
CA ARG A 96 -6.34 -12.94 2.53
C ARG A 96 -6.40 -11.45 2.28
N GLU A 97 -7.62 -10.92 2.22
CA GLU A 97 -7.88 -9.49 2.15
C GLU A 97 -8.02 -8.90 3.56
N VAL A 98 -7.37 -7.76 3.77
CA VAL A 98 -7.46 -6.97 5.00
C VAL A 98 -7.75 -5.54 4.61
N VAL A 99 -8.84 -4.99 5.15
CA VAL A 99 -9.17 -3.58 5.00
C VAL A 99 -8.63 -2.83 6.23
N LEU A 100 -7.91 -1.73 6.01
CA LEU A 100 -7.34 -0.88 7.06
C LEU A 100 -7.92 0.53 6.97
N LYS A 101 -8.26 1.11 8.12
CA LYS A 101 -8.60 2.53 8.25
C LYS A 101 -7.95 3.12 9.50
N GLY A 102 -7.22 4.22 9.35
CA GLY A 102 -6.43 4.79 10.45
C GLY A 102 -5.45 3.81 11.10
N GLY A 103 -4.92 2.86 10.33
CA GLY A 103 -4.02 1.82 10.82
C GLY A 103 -4.67 0.69 11.61
N LYS A 104 -5.99 0.57 11.60
CA LYS A 104 -6.71 -0.52 12.26
C LYS A 104 -7.42 -1.36 11.20
N PRO A 105 -7.43 -2.70 11.33
CA PRO A 105 -8.32 -3.54 10.56
C PRO A 105 -9.78 -3.10 10.77
N VAL A 106 -10.53 -3.00 9.68
CA VAL A 106 -11.98 -2.80 9.69
C VAL A 106 -12.63 -4.05 9.08
N ALA A 107 -13.69 -4.52 9.73
CA ALA A 107 -14.45 -5.69 9.32
C ALA A 107 -15.40 -5.35 8.17
#